data_AF-A0A820BRY6-F1
#
_entry.id   AF-A0A820BRY6-F1
#
_cell.length_a   1.000
_cell.length_b   1.000
_cell.length_c   1.000
_cell.angle_alpha   90.00
_cell.angle_beta   90.00
_cell.angle_gamma   90.00
#
_symmetry.space_group_name_H-M   'P 1'
#
loop_
_entity.id
_entity.type
_entity.pdbx_description
1 polymer ?
#
loop_
_entity_poly.entity_id
_entity_poly.type
_entity_poly.pdbx_seq_one_letter_code
_entity_poly.pdbx_strand_id
1 'polypeptide(L)'
;MEMDLVIRIWFFVRDLHNHIADPHFQQFSGKAYASSFTVYRGQELLQTHFNQMFKTKDGLLSFNNFLSTCLNQEVSIIFAESNL
;
A
#
# COMPACT_ATOMS: atom_id res chain seq x y z
N MET A 1 24.89 -9.90 -20.56
CA MET A 1 24.77 -8.80 -19.58
C MET A 1 23.36 -8.23 -19.56
N GLU A 2 22.89 -7.56 -20.62
CA GLU A 2 21.49 -7.04 -20.66
C GLU A 2 20.44 -8.16 -20.69
N MET A 3 20.64 -9.21 -21.50
CA MET A 3 19.71 -10.34 -21.57
C MET A 3 19.60 -11.10 -20.25
N ASP A 4 20.72 -11.34 -19.57
CA ASP A 4 20.75 -12.00 -18.26
C ASP A 4 20.05 -11.17 -17.18
N LEU A 5 20.19 -9.84 -17.23
CA LEU A 5 19.48 -8.92 -16.34
C LEU A 5 17.98 -8.96 -16.58
N VAL A 6 17.54 -8.89 -17.84
CA VAL A 6 16.11 -8.99 -18.22
C VAL A 6 15.51 -10.31 -17.72
N ILE A 7 16.22 -11.43 -17.89
CA ILE A 7 15.77 -12.74 -17.40
C ILE A 7 15.62 -12.73 -15.87
N ARG A 8 16.58 -12.17 -15.13
CA ARG A 8 16.50 -12.07 -13.66
C ARG A 8 15.34 -11.19 -13.19
N ILE A 9 15.12 -10.04 -13.85
CA ILE A 9 13.98 -9.17 -13.56
C ILE A 9 12.67 -9.92 -13.82
N TRP A 10 12.59 -10.70 -14.91
CA TRP A 10 11.39 -11.45 -15.23
C TRP A 10 11.04 -12.48 -14.15
N PHE A 11 12.03 -13.24 -13.67
CA PHE A 11 11.85 -14.15 -12.54
C PHE A 11 11.43 -13.41 -11.27
N PHE A 12 12.11 -12.31 -10.94
CA PHE A 12 11.78 -11.49 -9.77
C PHE A 12 10.33 -10.97 -9.83
N VAL A 13 9.90 -10.43 -10.96
CA VAL A 13 8.53 -9.91 -11.13
C VAL A 13 7.50 -11.04 -11.03
N ARG A 14 7.78 -12.21 -11.60
CA ARG A 14 6.89 -13.38 -11.48
C ARG A 14 6.76 -13.85 -10.04
N ASP A 15 7.89 -13.97 -9.34
CA ASP A 15 7.92 -14.45 -7.97
C ASP A 15 7.25 -13.44 -7.03
N LEU A 16 7.48 -12.13 -7.25
CA LEU A 16 6.77 -11.06 -6.56
C LEU A 16 5.26 -11.13 -6.80
N HIS A 17 4.81 -11.33 -8.04
CA HIS A 17 3.40 -11.47 -8.37
C HIS A 17 2.75 -12.64 -7.62
N ASN A 18 3.38 -13.82 -7.69
CA ASN A 18 2.88 -15.01 -7.01
C ASN A 18 2.79 -14.78 -5.49
N HIS A 19 3.81 -14.14 -4.91
CA HIS A 19 3.83 -13.82 -3.48
C HIS A 19 2.77 -12.78 -3.07
N ILE A 20 2.30 -11.93 -3.98
CA ILE A 20 1.18 -11.00 -3.72
C ILE A 20 -0.17 -11.69 -3.91
N ALA A 21 -0.28 -12.60 -4.88
CA ALA A 21 -1.52 -13.32 -5.18
C ALA A 21 -2.00 -14.16 -4.00
N ASP A 22 -1.08 -14.81 -3.28
CA ASP A 22 -1.40 -15.64 -2.12
C ASP A 22 -2.05 -14.85 -0.96
N PRO A 23 -1.43 -13.75 -0.43
CA PRO A 23 -2.06 -12.88 0.56
C PRO A 23 -3.36 -12.25 0.06
N HIS A 24 -3.42 -11.82 -1.20
CA HIS A 24 -4.65 -11.27 -1.76
C HIS A 24 -5.77 -12.31 -1.71
N PHE A 25 -5.49 -13.55 -2.16
CA PHE A 25 -6.46 -14.63 -2.05
C PHE A 25 -6.86 -14.87 -0.59
N GLN A 26 -5.92 -14.94 0.36
CA GLN A 26 -6.24 -15.11 1.78
C GLN A 26 -7.12 -13.97 2.35
N GLN A 27 -6.86 -12.72 1.95
CA GLN A 27 -7.65 -11.56 2.38
C GLN A 27 -9.12 -11.63 1.88
N PHE A 28 -9.35 -12.19 0.69
CA PHE A 28 -10.67 -12.18 0.04
C PHE A 28 -11.39 -13.54 -0.02
N SER A 29 -10.70 -14.66 0.18
CA SER A 29 -11.23 -16.03 0.02
C SER A 29 -12.22 -16.48 1.10
N GLY A 30 -12.31 -15.76 2.22
CA GLY A 30 -13.23 -16.08 3.32
C GLY A 30 -14.13 -14.92 3.77
N LYS A 31 -13.94 -13.74 3.18
CA LYS A 31 -14.71 -12.54 3.50
C LYS A 31 -15.21 -11.94 2.21
N ALA A 32 -16.51 -12.06 1.98
CA ALA A 32 -17.19 -11.14 1.12
C ALA A 32 -17.12 -9.76 1.81
N TYR A 33 -16.05 -9.01 1.60
CA TYR A 33 -16.04 -7.56 1.79
C TYR A 33 -16.95 -6.96 0.70
N ALA A 34 -18.23 -7.34 0.71
CA ALA A 34 -19.27 -6.85 -0.17
C ALA A 34 -19.70 -5.43 0.23
N SER A 35 -19.29 -4.98 1.42
CA SER A 35 -19.51 -3.62 1.92
C SER A 35 -18.19 -2.87 2.05
N SER A 36 -18.25 -1.56 1.78
CA SER A 36 -17.19 -0.61 2.13
C SER A 36 -16.85 -0.71 3.61
N PHE A 37 -15.56 -0.68 3.94
CA PHE A 37 -15.09 -0.69 5.32
C PHE A 37 -13.99 0.36 5.50
N THR A 38 -13.85 0.84 6.74
CA THR A 38 -12.84 1.82 7.10
C THR A 38 -11.52 1.13 7.41
N VAL A 39 -10.44 1.66 6.86
CA VAL A 39 -9.06 1.28 7.17
C VAL A 39 -8.25 2.52 7.51
N TYR A 40 -7.17 2.32 8.24
CA TYR A 40 -6.27 3.37 8.70
C TYR A 40 -4.89 3.16 8.09
N ARG A 41 -4.22 4.27 7.76
CA ARG A 41 -2.85 4.30 7.26
C ARG A 41 -2.09 5.39 8.00
N GLY A 42 -1.07 5.00 8.74
CA GLY A 42 -0.09 5.93 9.26
C GLY A 42 1.05 6.10 8.28
N GLN A 43 1.48 7.34 8.09
CA GLN A 43 2.68 7.67 7.32
C GLN A 43 3.18 9.04 7.77
N GLU A 44 4.49 9.21 7.71
CA GLU A 44 5.08 10.54 7.75
C GLU A 44 4.79 11.27 6.44
N LEU A 45 4.59 12.58 6.52
CA LEU A 45 4.35 13.41 5.36
C LEU A 45 5.01 14.78 5.56
N LEU A 46 5.72 15.25 4.52
CA LEU A 46 6.23 16.61 4.51
C LEU A 46 5.07 17.61 4.68
N GLN A 47 5.28 18.64 5.51
CA GLN A 47 4.28 19.67 5.75
C GLN A 47 3.78 20.33 4.45
N THR A 48 4.66 20.47 3.45
CA THR A 48 4.31 21.01 2.12
C THR A 48 3.32 20.10 1.39
N HIS A 49 3.54 18.79 1.39
CA HIS A 49 2.62 17.81 0.82
C HIS A 49 1.30 17.77 1.60
N PHE A 50 1.34 17.84 2.93
CA PHE A 50 0.12 17.94 3.74
C PHE A 50 -0.71 19.16 3.38
N ASN A 51 -0.07 20.34 3.27
CA ASN A 51 -0.73 21.58 2.89
C ASN A 51 -1.34 21.50 1.49
N GLN A 52 -0.65 20.83 0.54
CA GLN A 52 -1.18 20.60 -0.80
C GLN A 52 -2.42 19.69 -0.76
N MET A 53 -2.35 18.58 -0.03
CA MET A 53 -3.49 17.67 0.16
C MET A 53 -4.70 18.38 0.78
N PHE A 54 -4.46 19.25 1.78
CA PHE A 54 -5.51 20.03 2.41
C PHE A 54 -6.18 21.02 1.45
N LYS A 55 -5.40 21.65 0.56
CA LYS A 55 -5.93 22.56 -0.48
C LYS A 55 -6.74 21.83 -1.55
N THR A 56 -6.41 20.57 -1.84
CA THR A 56 -7.12 19.72 -2.80
C THR A 56 -8.14 18.81 -2.11
N LYS A 57 -8.70 19.24 -0.97
CA LYS A 57 -9.77 18.52 -0.30
C LYS A 57 -10.92 18.25 -1.28
N ASP A 58 -11.52 17.08 -1.16
CA ASP A 58 -12.54 16.54 -2.08
C ASP A 58 -12.01 16.18 -3.49
N GLY A 59 -10.70 16.31 -3.73
CA GLY A 59 -10.02 15.78 -4.91
C GLY A 59 -9.65 14.29 -4.80
N LEU A 60 -8.97 13.78 -5.82
CA LEU A 60 -8.48 12.40 -5.87
C LEU A 60 -7.02 12.30 -5.39
N LEU A 61 -6.71 11.22 -4.68
CA LEU A 61 -5.36 10.87 -4.27
C LEU A 61 -4.93 9.56 -4.94
N SER A 62 -3.81 9.58 -5.64
CA SER A 62 -3.19 8.39 -6.24
C SER A 62 -1.93 8.00 -5.49
N PHE A 63 -1.71 6.69 -5.35
CA PHE A 63 -0.49 6.13 -4.76
C PHE A 63 0.33 5.43 -5.86
N ASN A 64 1.64 5.70 -5.91
CA ASN A 64 2.56 5.05 -6.85
C ASN A 64 3.23 3.81 -6.24
N ASN A 65 2.68 3.31 -5.13
CA ASN A 65 3.22 2.24 -4.32
C ASN A 65 2.07 1.38 -3.77
N PHE A 66 2.42 0.21 -3.23
CA PHE A 66 1.45 -0.65 -2.56
C PHE A 66 0.85 0.06 -1.33
N LEU A 67 -0.48 -0.02 -1.23
CA LEU A 67 -1.24 0.59 -0.16
C LEU A 67 -1.26 -0.35 1.06
N SER A 68 -0.41 -0.05 2.04
CA SER A 68 -0.44 -0.69 3.37
C SER A 68 -1.39 0.05 4.30
N THR A 69 -2.31 -0.68 4.92
CA THR A 69 -3.35 -0.17 5.83
C THR A 69 -3.65 -1.20 6.92
N CYS A 70 -4.19 -0.75 8.06
CA CYS A 70 -4.65 -1.60 9.15
C CYS A 70 -6.10 -1.30 9.53
N LEU A 71 -6.81 -2.30 10.06
CA LEU A 71 -8.14 -2.09 10.66
C LEU A 71 -8.06 -1.43 12.05
N ASN A 72 -6.91 -1.56 12.73
CA ASN A 72 -6.67 -0.94 14.02
C ASN A 72 -5.97 0.43 13.82
N GLN A 73 -6.60 1.49 14.33
CA GLN A 73 -6.07 2.84 14.26
C GLN A 73 -4.79 3.01 15.09
N GLU A 74 -4.69 2.41 16.27
CA GLU A 74 -3.51 2.50 17.14
C GLU A 74 -2.27 1.93 16.45
N VAL A 75 -2.45 0.80 15.76
CA VAL A 75 -1.38 0.19 14.94
C VAL A 75 -0.95 1.14 13.83
N SER A 76 -1.88 1.87 13.22
CA SER A 76 -1.54 2.86 12.20
C SER A 76 -0.77 4.05 12.77
N ILE A 77 -1.10 4.51 13.98
CA ILE A 77 -0.35 5.57 14.65
C ILE A 77 1.10 5.14 14.88
N ILE A 78 1.31 3.90 15.35
CA ILE A 78 2.66 3.34 15.51
C ILE A 78 3.44 3.44 14.19
N PHE A 79 2.86 3.07 13.05
CA PHE A 79 3.53 3.20 11.75
C PHE A 79 3.86 4.65 11.36
N ALA A 80 3.05 5.63 11.76
CA ALA A 80 3.34 7.04 11.54
C ALA A 80 4.51 7.52 12.40
N GLU A 81 4.60 7.04 13.64
CA GLU A 81 5.64 7.42 14.61
C GLU A 81 6.96 6.64 14.42
N SER A 82 6.92 5.44 13.85
CA SER A 82 8.08 4.53 13.71
C SER A 82 9.15 4.99 12.70
N ASN A 83 8.88 6.06 11.94
CA ASN A 83 9.85 6.62 10.99
C ASN A 83 10.69 7.78 11.59
N LEU A 84 10.57 8.04 12.90
CA LEU A 84 11.41 8.97 13.65
C LEU A 84 12.81 8.41 13.97
#